data_AF-A0A7Z8P0Y3-F1
#
_entry.id   AF-A0A7Z8P0Y3-F1
#
_cell.length_a   1.000
_cell.length_b   1.000
_cell.length_c   1.000
_cell.angle_alpha   90.00
_cell.angle_beta   90.00
_cell.angle_gamma   90.00
#
_symmetry.space_group_name_H-M   'P 1'
#
loop_
_entity.id
_entity.type
_entity.pdbx_description
1 polymer ?
#
loop_
_entity_poly.entity_id
_entity_poly.type
_entity_poly.pdbx_seq_one_letter_code
_entity_poly.pdbx_strand_id
1 'polypeptide(L)'
;MNAETKAQLISVGSVNMDPSLIHWLTIPTAGPGAGNIAFFFNSEGHRVRLAVKENSPLEAKMEGEALVIRKDGVEIARGIIEEELIHCPDQAFITMCEKCIYDCKFCPVPKLNGKVKSMEQMLKMIAEANETGRMKAISITSGVEISAEDEVDRAEKLIRRLREKYNVPIGVSVYPTEDSTCRLKFAGADELKYNVETMDRKLHAELCPEQELEYLLDALREGVKVFGKNKVCSNVIIGLGETDESAKKGIEELVSIGVVPILRAAAKHPLREGEVTIERPSAERLLHLNRFLKEKLDEAGLRADTFKTMCLPCTGCDINPHIDFED
;
A
#
# COMPACT_ATOMS: atom_id res chain seq x y z
N MET A 1 -19.75 2.81 -5.99
CA MET A 1 -19.30 1.89 -7.06
C MET A 1 -19.11 0.49 -6.52
N ASN A 2 -19.25 -0.56 -7.35
CA ASN A 2 -19.05 -1.96 -6.94
C ASN A 2 -17.60 -2.46 -7.17
N ALA A 3 -17.34 -3.71 -6.79
CA ALA A 3 -16.05 -4.39 -6.93
C ALA A 3 -15.56 -4.43 -8.39
N GLU A 4 -16.44 -4.71 -9.35
CA GLU A 4 -16.11 -4.83 -10.77
C GLU A 4 -15.59 -3.50 -11.34
N THR A 5 -16.32 -2.40 -11.08
CA THR A 5 -15.89 -1.06 -11.46
C THR A 5 -14.58 -0.71 -10.76
N LYS A 6 -14.44 -0.98 -9.46
CA LYS A 6 -13.20 -0.73 -8.73
C LYS A 6 -12.01 -1.49 -9.32
N ALA A 7 -12.17 -2.77 -9.62
CA ALA A 7 -11.15 -3.59 -10.25
C ALA A 7 -10.74 -3.05 -11.63
N GLN A 8 -11.70 -2.57 -12.42
CA GLN A 8 -11.45 -1.92 -13.70
C GLN A 8 -10.62 -0.64 -13.54
N LEU A 9 -10.98 0.22 -12.58
CA LEU A 9 -10.22 1.44 -12.29
C LEU A 9 -8.79 1.13 -11.81
N ILE A 10 -8.61 0.13 -10.94
CA ILE A 10 -7.28 -0.31 -10.47
C ILE A 10 -6.46 -0.91 -11.62
N SER A 11 -7.07 -1.74 -12.45
CA SER A 11 -6.40 -2.38 -13.59
C SER A 11 -5.84 -1.36 -14.58
N VAL A 12 -6.55 -0.25 -14.83
CA VAL A 12 -6.00 0.87 -15.61
C VAL A 12 -5.00 1.69 -14.79
N GLY A 13 -5.36 2.05 -13.55
CA GLY A 13 -4.51 2.77 -12.61
C GLY A 13 -4.32 4.27 -12.90
N SER A 14 -4.92 4.79 -13.98
CA SER A 14 -4.83 6.20 -14.35
C SER A 14 -6.09 6.71 -15.03
N VAL A 15 -6.20 8.04 -15.15
CA VAL A 15 -7.26 8.73 -15.87
C VAL A 15 -6.72 9.95 -16.61
N ASN A 16 -7.33 10.28 -17.75
CA ASN A 16 -7.13 11.53 -18.45
C ASN A 16 -8.13 12.54 -17.88
N MET A 17 -7.61 13.55 -17.20
CA MET A 17 -8.37 14.64 -16.59
C MET A 17 -7.52 15.90 -16.54
N ASP A 18 -8.17 17.05 -16.41
CA ASP A 18 -7.49 18.31 -16.14
C ASP A 18 -6.86 18.26 -14.72
N PRO A 19 -5.53 18.35 -14.57
CA PRO A 19 -4.87 18.36 -13.27
C PRO A 19 -5.29 19.53 -12.37
N SER A 20 -5.81 20.63 -12.94
CA SER A 20 -6.25 21.81 -12.19
C SER A 20 -7.44 21.53 -11.25
N LEU A 21 -8.16 20.43 -11.49
CA LEU A 21 -9.25 19.94 -10.64
C LEU A 21 -8.76 19.44 -9.28
N ILE A 22 -7.47 19.18 -9.13
CA ILE A 22 -6.86 18.72 -7.88
C ILE A 22 -6.23 19.94 -7.20
N HIS A 23 -6.96 20.53 -6.25
CA HIS A 23 -6.51 21.73 -5.55
C HIS A 23 -5.34 21.50 -4.57
N TRP A 24 -5.03 20.24 -4.26
CA TRP A 24 -3.91 19.81 -3.43
C TRP A 24 -3.02 18.83 -4.22
N LEU A 25 -1.84 19.27 -4.66
CA LEU A 25 -0.92 18.39 -5.38
C LEU A 25 -0.11 17.55 -4.38
N THR A 26 -0.39 16.25 -4.32
CA THR A 26 0.49 15.30 -3.62
C THR A 26 1.18 14.36 -4.61
N ILE A 27 2.51 14.39 -4.56
CA ILE A 27 3.36 13.48 -5.33
C ILE A 27 3.81 12.38 -4.36
N PRO A 28 3.41 11.11 -4.54
CA PRO A 28 3.87 10.03 -3.69
C PRO A 28 5.38 9.87 -3.80
N THR A 29 6.04 9.55 -2.69
CA THR A 29 7.51 9.43 -2.62
C THR A 29 8.01 8.01 -2.33
N ALA A 30 7.10 7.03 -2.23
CA ALA A 30 7.42 5.61 -2.04
C ALA A 30 6.48 4.70 -2.86
N GLY A 31 6.94 3.46 -3.09
CA GLY A 31 6.22 2.43 -3.85
C GLY A 31 6.21 2.63 -5.37
N PRO A 32 5.56 1.73 -6.13
CA PRO A 32 5.59 1.73 -7.61
C PRO A 32 5.02 2.98 -8.28
N GLY A 33 4.21 3.77 -7.56
CA GLY A 33 3.58 4.99 -8.08
C GLY A 33 4.33 6.29 -7.82
N ALA A 34 5.49 6.26 -7.15
CA ALA A 34 6.21 7.45 -6.73
C ALA A 34 6.52 8.41 -7.91
N GLY A 35 6.38 9.72 -7.70
CA GLY A 35 6.70 10.75 -8.70
C GLY A 35 5.56 11.17 -9.65
N ASN A 36 4.37 10.57 -9.58
CA ASN A 36 3.23 10.91 -10.44
C ASN A 36 2.15 11.72 -9.71
N ILE A 37 1.46 12.66 -10.39
CA ILE A 37 0.25 13.30 -9.85
C ILE A 37 -0.84 12.24 -9.73
N ALA A 38 -1.42 12.10 -8.55
CA ALA A 38 -2.49 11.15 -8.28
C ALA A 38 -3.51 11.75 -7.31
N PHE A 39 -4.73 11.23 -7.33
CA PHE A 39 -5.80 11.62 -6.42
C PHE A 39 -6.60 10.40 -5.97
N PHE A 40 -7.37 10.56 -4.90
CA PHE A 40 -8.34 9.57 -4.46
C PHE A 40 -9.71 9.90 -5.04
N PHE A 41 -10.30 8.94 -5.72
CA PHE A 41 -11.69 8.95 -6.16
C PHE A 41 -12.51 8.11 -5.20
N ASN A 42 -13.60 8.67 -4.66
CA ASN A 42 -14.54 7.97 -3.79
C ASN A 42 -15.92 7.91 -4.44
N SER A 43 -16.47 6.71 -4.55
CA SER A 43 -17.83 6.47 -5.03
C SER A 43 -18.55 5.56 -4.06
N GLU A 44 -19.48 6.14 -3.29
CA GLU A 44 -20.33 5.43 -2.32
C GLU A 44 -19.52 4.67 -1.25
N GLY A 45 -18.42 5.25 -0.75
CA GLY A 45 -17.59 4.65 0.28
C GLY A 45 -16.44 3.79 -0.25
N HIS A 46 -16.44 3.45 -1.55
CA HIS A 46 -15.33 2.74 -2.18
C HIS A 46 -14.32 3.72 -2.76
N ARG A 47 -13.04 3.54 -2.42
CA ARG A 47 -11.94 4.39 -2.90
C ARG A 47 -11.12 3.72 -3.98
N VAL A 48 -10.65 4.51 -4.95
CA VAL A 48 -9.52 4.17 -5.82
C VAL A 48 -8.59 5.36 -5.97
N ARG A 49 -7.28 5.12 -5.90
CA ARG A 49 -6.23 6.09 -6.21
C ARG A 49 -5.84 5.96 -7.68
N LEU A 50 -5.97 7.04 -8.42
CA LEU A 50 -5.66 7.09 -9.86
C LEU A 50 -4.57 8.12 -10.13
N ALA A 51 -3.62 7.76 -11.00
CA ALA A 51 -2.68 8.72 -11.56
C ALA A 51 -3.34 9.55 -12.67
N VAL A 52 -2.90 10.80 -12.85
CA VAL A 52 -3.34 11.62 -13.98
C VAL A 52 -2.39 11.42 -15.15
N LYS A 53 -2.91 10.94 -16.29
CA LYS A 53 -2.15 10.67 -17.52
C LYS A 53 -2.98 11.01 -18.75
N GLU A 54 -2.46 11.87 -19.62
CA GLU A 54 -3.13 12.30 -20.85
C GLU A 54 -3.49 11.12 -21.78
N ASN A 55 -2.67 10.08 -21.80
CA ASN A 55 -2.86 8.89 -22.62
C ASN A 55 -3.67 7.77 -21.95
N SER A 56 -4.33 8.04 -20.83
CA SER A 56 -5.16 7.04 -20.16
C SER A 56 -6.41 6.71 -21.01
N PRO A 57 -6.85 5.43 -21.07
CA PRO A 57 -8.11 5.06 -21.73
C PRO A 57 -9.37 5.44 -20.92
N LEU A 58 -9.20 5.91 -19.68
CA LEU A 58 -10.28 6.43 -18.86
C LEU A 58 -10.28 7.95 -18.95
N GLU A 59 -11.45 8.55 -19.09
CA GLU A 59 -11.65 10.00 -19.04
C GLU A 59 -12.36 10.39 -17.75
N ALA A 60 -11.97 11.48 -17.09
CA ALA A 60 -12.73 12.05 -15.98
C ALA A 60 -13.02 13.53 -16.18
N LYS A 61 -14.28 13.91 -15.92
CA LYS A 61 -14.78 15.28 -16.04
C LYS A 61 -15.73 15.60 -14.89
N MET A 62 -15.75 16.86 -14.48
CA MET A 62 -16.74 17.34 -13.51
C MET A 62 -18.10 17.52 -14.19
N GLU A 63 -19.15 16.98 -13.58
CA GLU A 63 -20.55 17.21 -13.93
C GLU A 63 -21.31 17.68 -12.69
N GLY A 64 -21.55 18.99 -12.60
CA GLY A 64 -21.99 19.60 -11.36
C GLY A 64 -20.91 19.45 -10.29
N GLU A 65 -21.27 18.86 -9.15
CA GLU A 65 -20.36 18.63 -8.01
C GLU A 65 -19.68 17.25 -8.06
N ALA A 66 -20.04 16.39 -9.01
CA ALA A 66 -19.51 15.03 -9.10
C ALA A 66 -18.40 14.92 -10.16
N LEU A 67 -17.37 14.14 -9.86
CA LEU A 67 -16.44 13.64 -10.86
C LEU A 67 -17.02 12.38 -11.50
N VAL A 68 -17.08 12.38 -12.83
CA VAL A 68 -17.62 11.27 -13.63
C VAL A 68 -16.51 10.64 -14.44
N ILE A 69 -16.28 9.34 -14.24
CA ILE A 69 -15.29 8.56 -14.96
C ILE A 69 -15.96 7.76 -16.07
N ARG A 70 -15.44 7.89 -17.28
CA ARG A 70 -15.91 7.21 -18.48
C ARG A 70 -14.84 6.34 -19.11
N LYS A 71 -15.28 5.25 -19.74
CA LYS A 71 -14.48 4.45 -20.66
C LYS A 71 -15.22 4.37 -21.98
N ASP A 72 -14.57 4.72 -23.08
CA ASP A 72 -15.16 4.69 -24.42
C ASP A 72 -16.50 5.47 -24.51
N GLY A 73 -16.59 6.59 -23.79
CA GLY A 73 -17.79 7.44 -23.71
C GLY A 73 -18.90 6.95 -22.77
N VAL A 74 -18.76 5.76 -22.17
CA VAL A 74 -19.73 5.19 -21.23
C VAL A 74 -19.33 5.52 -19.80
N GLU A 75 -20.26 6.04 -19.01
CA GLU A 75 -20.08 6.27 -17.56
C GLU A 75 -19.96 4.94 -16.83
N ILE A 76 -18.84 4.76 -16.12
CA ILE A 76 -18.56 3.56 -15.33
C ILE A 76 -18.53 3.85 -13.83
N ALA A 77 -18.27 5.09 -13.44
CA ALA A 77 -18.26 5.51 -12.05
C ALA A 77 -18.58 6.99 -11.88
N ARG A 78 -19.26 7.32 -10.78
CA ARG A 78 -19.60 8.67 -10.36
C ARG A 78 -19.29 8.83 -8.88
N GLY A 79 -18.66 9.94 -8.51
CA GLY A 79 -18.18 10.14 -7.15
C GLY A 79 -17.54 11.50 -6.94
N ILE A 80 -16.67 11.59 -5.95
CA ILE A 80 -15.97 12.82 -5.58
C ILE A 80 -14.45 12.60 -5.59
N ILE A 81 -13.71 13.70 -5.74
CA ILE A 81 -12.30 13.73 -5.42
C ILE A 81 -12.20 13.82 -3.89
N GLU A 82 -11.69 12.77 -3.26
CA GLU A 82 -11.49 12.71 -1.81
C GLU A 82 -10.12 13.28 -1.46
N GLU A 83 -10.10 14.20 -0.51
CA GLU A 83 -8.86 14.82 -0.03
C GLU A 83 -8.08 13.84 0.86
N GLU A 84 -6.80 13.66 0.56
CA GLU A 84 -5.88 12.93 1.43
C GLU A 84 -5.31 13.85 2.51
N LEU A 85 -5.06 13.32 3.71
CA LEU A 85 -4.47 14.09 4.81
C LEU A 85 -2.95 14.18 4.62
N ILE A 86 -2.29 13.02 4.65
CA ILE A 86 -0.91 12.85 4.19
C ILE A 86 -0.84 11.50 3.48
N HIS A 87 -0.75 11.51 2.15
CA HIS A 87 -0.67 10.32 1.27
C HIS A 87 -1.90 9.38 1.30
N CYS A 88 -2.78 9.50 2.29
CA CYS A 88 -3.93 8.64 2.52
C CYS A 88 -5.07 9.43 3.18
N PRO A 89 -6.35 9.20 2.77
CA PRO A 89 -7.50 9.72 3.50
C PRO A 89 -7.52 9.22 4.95
N ASP A 90 -7.88 10.11 5.89
CA ASP A 90 -8.01 9.85 7.34
C ASP A 90 -6.75 9.37 8.08
N GLN A 91 -5.60 9.21 7.41
CA GLN A 91 -4.35 8.77 8.03
C GLN A 91 -3.22 9.76 7.79
N ALA A 92 -2.38 9.93 8.79
CA ALA A 92 -1.06 10.51 8.59
C ALA A 92 -0.11 9.39 8.14
N PHE A 93 -0.02 9.17 6.81
CA PHE A 93 0.83 8.15 6.23
C PHE A 93 2.15 8.76 5.74
N ILE A 94 3.22 8.56 6.52
CA ILE A 94 4.53 9.16 6.26
C ILE A 94 5.57 8.11 5.83
N THR A 95 6.45 8.54 4.91
CA THR A 95 7.67 7.82 4.54
C THR A 95 8.86 8.45 5.27
N MET A 96 9.57 7.70 6.11
CA MET A 96 10.74 8.22 6.83
C MET A 96 11.93 8.42 5.88
N CYS A 97 12.26 7.39 5.10
CA CYS A 97 13.36 7.40 4.12
C CYS A 97 12.83 7.18 2.70
N GLU A 98 13.12 8.11 1.79
CA GLU A 98 12.78 8.02 0.36
C GLU A 98 13.97 7.55 -0.49
N LYS A 99 14.90 6.83 0.14
CA LYS A 99 16.05 6.17 -0.48
C LYS A 99 16.02 4.70 -0.07
N CYS A 100 16.64 3.83 -0.86
CA CYS A 100 16.76 2.43 -0.48
C CYS A 100 18.08 1.84 -1.00
N ILE A 101 18.83 1.16 -0.14
CA ILE A 101 20.03 0.41 -0.52
C ILE A 101 19.71 -0.88 -1.28
N TYR A 102 18.52 -1.44 -1.11
CA TYR A 102 18.08 -2.64 -1.83
C TYR A 102 17.63 -2.28 -3.23
N ASP A 103 17.93 -3.14 -4.21
CA ASP A 103 17.69 -2.83 -5.62
C ASP A 103 16.56 -3.68 -6.22
N CYS A 104 15.41 -3.70 -5.54
CA CYS A 104 14.21 -4.38 -6.03
C CYS A 104 13.83 -3.85 -7.43
N LYS A 105 13.83 -4.73 -8.44
CA LYS A 105 13.79 -4.34 -9.87
C LYS A 105 12.48 -3.70 -10.32
N PHE A 106 11.40 -3.87 -9.56
CA PHE A 106 10.11 -3.20 -9.79
C PHE A 106 9.96 -1.87 -9.02
N CYS A 107 10.83 -1.58 -8.06
CA CYS A 107 10.69 -0.45 -7.16
C CYS A 107 11.51 0.75 -7.64
N PRO A 108 10.92 1.94 -7.84
CA PRO A 108 11.68 3.10 -8.32
C PRO A 108 12.57 3.74 -7.26
N VAL A 109 12.27 3.54 -5.96
CA VAL A 109 12.89 4.23 -4.82
C VAL A 109 14.43 4.24 -4.83
N PRO A 110 15.15 3.13 -5.14
CA PRO A 110 16.62 3.13 -5.16
C PRO A 110 17.22 4.08 -6.20
N LYS A 111 16.45 4.41 -7.24
CA LYS A 111 16.82 5.33 -8.32
C LYS A 111 16.20 6.72 -8.15
N LEU A 112 15.38 6.92 -7.12
CA LEU A 112 14.90 8.24 -6.76
C LEU A 112 16.01 8.96 -6.00
N ASN A 113 16.25 10.21 -6.35
CA ASN A 113 17.08 11.12 -5.55
C ASN A 113 16.27 11.67 -4.36
N GLY A 114 15.65 10.77 -3.59
CA GLY A 114 14.78 11.10 -2.46
C GLY A 114 15.54 11.60 -1.24
N LYS A 115 14.81 11.99 -0.19
CA LYS A 115 15.39 12.51 1.05
C LYS A 115 15.12 11.59 2.23
N VAL A 116 15.98 11.71 3.24
CA VAL A 116 15.73 11.14 4.57
C VAL A 116 15.18 12.24 5.45
N LYS A 117 13.98 12.04 5.99
CA LYS A 117 13.31 13.04 6.82
C LYS A 117 13.91 13.05 8.21
N SER A 118 14.17 14.24 8.74
CA SER A 118 14.59 14.38 10.13
C SER A 118 13.42 14.04 11.07
N MET A 119 13.75 13.67 12.30
CA MET A 119 12.74 13.40 13.32
C MET A 119 11.84 14.61 13.58
N GLU A 120 12.39 15.82 13.55
CA GLU A 120 11.62 17.07 13.68
C GLU A 120 10.63 17.25 12.52
N GLN A 121 11.07 17.00 11.28
CA GLN A 121 10.20 17.07 10.10
C GLN A 121 9.04 16.07 10.21
N MET A 122 9.32 14.82 10.59
CA MET A 122 8.30 13.79 10.74
C MET A 122 7.29 14.16 11.84
N LEU A 123 7.76 14.61 13.00
CA LEU A 123 6.88 15.02 14.10
C LEU A 123 6.03 16.25 13.73
N LYS A 124 6.59 17.20 12.98
CA LYS A 124 5.86 18.37 12.47
C LYS A 124 4.75 17.95 11.51
N MET A 125 5.04 17.08 10.54
CA MET A 125 4.04 16.57 9.60
C MET A 125 2.86 15.89 10.33
N ILE A 126 3.14 15.06 11.34
CA ILE A 126 2.07 14.42 12.13
C ILE A 126 1.28 15.46 12.96
N ALA A 127 1.94 16.47 13.51
CA ALA A 127 1.27 17.54 14.25
C ALA A 127 0.32 18.33 13.36
N GLU A 128 0.77 18.73 12.17
CA GLU A 128 -0.05 19.42 11.16
C GLU A 128 -1.25 18.56 10.73
N ALA A 129 -1.05 17.26 10.52
CA ALA A 129 -2.15 16.33 10.23
C ALA A 129 -3.17 16.25 11.38
N ASN A 130 -2.69 16.20 12.62
CA ASN A 130 -3.54 16.16 13.81
C ASN A 130 -4.35 17.45 13.99
N GLU A 131 -3.78 18.62 13.70
CA GLU A 131 -4.45 19.93 13.79
C GLU A 131 -5.68 20.04 12.88
N THR A 132 -5.76 19.24 11.81
CA THR A 132 -6.96 19.17 10.96
C THR A 132 -8.17 18.53 11.65
N GLY A 133 -7.98 17.81 12.75
CA GLY A 133 -9.03 17.04 13.43
C GLY A 133 -9.48 15.77 12.68
N ARG A 134 -8.91 15.46 11.51
CA ARG A 134 -9.28 14.30 10.68
C ARG A 134 -8.40 13.07 10.88
N MET A 135 -7.27 13.18 11.58
CA MET A 135 -6.31 12.08 11.73
C MET A 135 -6.87 10.95 12.61
N LYS A 136 -7.22 9.82 11.99
CA LYS A 136 -7.73 8.62 12.68
C LYS A 136 -6.65 7.59 12.98
N ALA A 137 -5.53 7.62 12.25
CA ALA A 137 -4.39 6.72 12.44
C ALA A 137 -3.09 7.32 11.91
N ILE A 138 -1.96 6.75 12.33
CA ILE A 138 -0.62 7.05 11.82
C ILE A 138 -0.05 5.79 11.16
N SER A 139 0.49 5.95 9.97
CA SER A 139 1.13 4.86 9.21
C SER A 139 2.56 5.26 8.84
N ILE A 140 3.53 4.45 9.24
CA ILE A 140 4.95 4.72 9.02
C ILE A 140 5.50 3.70 8.03
N THR A 141 6.08 4.17 6.93
CA THR A 141 6.84 3.33 6.00
C THR A 141 8.24 3.89 5.79
N SER A 142 9.17 3.08 5.28
CA SER A 142 10.53 3.53 4.97
C SER A 142 11.15 2.71 3.85
N GLY A 143 11.97 3.35 3.02
CA GLY A 143 13.09 2.68 2.39
C GLY A 143 14.24 2.50 3.39
N VAL A 144 15.42 2.09 2.91
CA VAL A 144 16.60 1.81 3.76
C VAL A 144 17.77 2.68 3.37
N GLU A 145 18.22 3.60 4.23
CA GLU A 145 19.35 4.48 3.90
C GLU A 145 20.72 3.82 4.06
N ILE A 146 20.94 3.15 5.20
CA ILE A 146 22.25 2.61 5.62
C ILE A 146 22.16 1.12 5.86
N SER A 147 21.25 0.72 6.76
CA SER A 147 20.97 -0.67 7.10
C SER A 147 19.53 -0.82 7.60
N ALA A 148 18.99 -2.04 7.56
CA ALA A 148 17.68 -2.31 8.13
C ALA A 148 17.64 -1.99 9.63
N GLU A 149 18.74 -2.23 10.34
CA GLU A 149 18.87 -1.95 11.78
C GLU A 149 18.74 -0.45 12.08
N ASP A 150 19.42 0.41 11.31
CA ASP A 150 19.32 1.87 11.47
C ASP A 150 17.89 2.39 11.22
N GLU A 151 17.17 1.79 10.25
CA GLU A 151 15.78 2.15 9.97
C GLU A 151 14.82 1.69 11.07
N VAL A 152 15.02 0.48 11.62
CA VAL A 152 14.26 0.00 12.79
C VAL A 152 14.51 0.92 13.98
N ASP A 153 15.76 1.31 14.23
CA ASP A 153 16.15 2.25 15.27
C ASP A 153 15.41 3.59 15.16
N ARG A 154 15.31 4.11 13.93
CA ARG A 154 14.60 5.35 13.61
C ARG A 154 13.10 5.19 13.81
N ALA A 155 12.50 4.10 13.34
CA ALA A 155 11.08 3.79 13.52
C ALA A 155 10.74 3.67 15.01
N GLU A 156 11.53 2.94 15.79
CA GLU A 156 11.31 2.75 17.22
C GLU A 156 11.30 4.10 17.97
N LYS A 157 12.30 4.94 17.72
CA LYS A 157 12.40 6.29 18.31
C LYS A 157 11.20 7.17 17.91
N LEU A 158 10.75 7.10 16.67
CA LEU A 158 9.59 7.85 16.19
C LEU A 158 8.30 7.37 16.87
N ILE A 159 8.04 6.06 16.88
CA ILE A 159 6.82 5.46 17.45
C ILE A 159 6.70 5.84 18.94
N ARG A 160 7.78 5.75 19.72
CA ARG A 160 7.76 6.14 21.15
C ARG A 160 7.33 7.60 21.33
N ARG A 161 7.93 8.53 20.57
CA ARG A 161 7.58 9.96 20.62
C ARG A 161 6.15 10.26 20.16
N LEU A 162 5.66 9.51 19.19
CA LEU A 162 4.27 9.64 18.73
C LEU A 162 3.31 9.12 19.79
N ARG A 163 3.62 7.99 20.43
CA ARG A 163 2.78 7.39 21.46
C ARG A 163 2.67 8.26 22.73
N GLU A 164 3.69 9.04 23.04
CA GLU A 164 3.64 10.05 24.12
C GLU A 164 2.59 11.15 23.89
N LYS A 165 2.22 11.42 22.62
CA LYS A 165 1.37 12.55 22.24
C LYS A 165 0.01 12.16 21.69
N TYR A 166 -0.08 11.01 21.01
CA TYR A 166 -1.25 10.63 20.22
C TYR A 166 -1.84 9.29 20.65
N ASN A 167 -3.16 9.28 20.82
CA ASN A 167 -3.94 8.09 21.19
C ASN A 167 -4.68 7.47 19.98
N VAL A 168 -4.08 7.57 18.79
CA VAL A 168 -4.59 6.92 17.57
C VAL A 168 -3.77 5.66 17.27
N PRO A 169 -4.30 4.68 16.51
CA PRO A 169 -3.55 3.51 16.09
C PRO A 169 -2.29 3.87 15.29
N ILE A 170 -1.19 3.13 15.52
CA ILE A 170 0.08 3.29 14.81
C ILE A 170 0.44 2.00 14.07
N GLY A 171 0.54 2.07 12.75
CA GLY A 171 1.07 1.01 11.92
C GLY A 171 2.54 1.28 11.57
N VAL A 172 3.34 0.22 11.43
CA VAL A 172 4.72 0.33 10.93
C VAL A 172 5.04 -0.68 9.83
N SER A 173 5.77 -0.21 8.81
CA SER A 173 6.28 -0.99 7.68
C SER A 173 7.75 -0.66 7.45
N VAL A 174 8.64 -1.57 7.83
CA VAL A 174 10.11 -1.48 7.60
C VAL A 174 10.62 -2.85 7.17
N TYR A 175 11.85 -2.96 6.65
CA TYR A 175 12.45 -4.27 6.46
C TYR A 175 12.78 -4.89 7.84
N PRO A 176 12.50 -6.18 8.09
CA PRO A 176 12.73 -6.78 9.40
C PRO A 176 14.23 -6.91 9.74
N THR A 177 14.51 -6.95 11.04
CA THR A 177 15.79 -7.37 11.63
C THR A 177 15.49 -8.42 12.70
N GLU A 178 16.51 -9.06 13.27
CA GLU A 178 16.36 -10.21 14.17
C GLU A 178 15.39 -9.96 15.35
N ASP A 179 15.35 -8.74 15.89
CA ASP A 179 14.52 -8.39 17.05
C ASP A 179 13.51 -7.26 16.79
N SER A 180 13.38 -6.80 15.54
CA SER A 180 12.60 -5.61 15.22
C SER A 180 11.11 -5.79 15.51
N THR A 181 10.56 -6.98 15.31
CA THR A 181 9.16 -7.29 15.63
C THR A 181 8.82 -6.93 17.08
N CYS A 182 9.61 -7.45 18.02
CA CYS A 182 9.42 -7.21 19.45
C CYS A 182 9.66 -5.74 19.79
N ARG A 183 10.73 -5.14 19.29
CA ARG A 183 11.07 -3.72 19.55
C ARG A 183 9.98 -2.77 19.09
N LEU A 184 9.46 -2.96 17.88
CA LEU A 184 8.39 -2.13 17.33
C LEU A 184 7.09 -2.28 18.13
N LYS A 185 6.76 -3.50 18.58
CA LYS A 185 5.63 -3.73 19.48
C LYS A 185 5.81 -2.98 20.81
N PHE A 186 6.97 -3.12 21.45
CA PHE A 186 7.28 -2.45 22.72
C PHE A 186 7.40 -0.92 22.60
N ALA A 187 7.72 -0.41 21.42
CA ALA A 187 7.68 1.03 21.14
C ALA A 187 6.25 1.58 21.14
N GLY A 188 5.25 0.74 20.87
CA GLY A 188 3.84 1.09 20.86
C GLY A 188 3.17 0.99 19.49
N ALA A 189 3.72 0.22 18.54
CA ALA A 189 3.02 -0.11 17.29
C ALA A 189 1.83 -1.04 17.56
N ASP A 190 0.71 -0.77 16.90
CA ASP A 190 -0.52 -1.55 16.97
C ASP A 190 -0.58 -2.60 15.86
N GLU A 191 -0.07 -2.27 14.67
CA GLU A 191 -0.13 -3.09 13.47
C GLU A 191 1.22 -3.13 12.75
N LEU A 192 1.54 -4.29 12.18
CA LEU A 192 2.83 -4.58 11.55
C LEU A 192 2.64 -4.92 10.08
N LYS A 193 3.58 -4.45 9.25
CA LYS A 193 3.65 -4.82 7.85
C LYS A 193 5.07 -5.12 7.42
N TYR A 194 5.30 -6.35 6.97
CA TYR A 194 6.52 -6.73 6.24
C TYR A 194 6.09 -7.26 4.88
N ASN A 195 6.65 -6.71 3.80
CA ASN A 195 6.24 -7.09 2.46
C ASN A 195 7.11 -8.23 1.95
N VAL A 196 6.45 -9.26 1.44
CA VAL A 196 7.12 -10.33 0.69
C VAL A 196 7.35 -9.91 -0.77
N GLU A 197 6.60 -8.92 -1.25
CA GLU A 197 6.62 -8.39 -2.61
C GLU A 197 6.18 -9.41 -3.68
N THR A 198 6.72 -10.62 -3.70
CA THR A 198 6.19 -11.78 -4.44
C THR A 198 6.39 -13.06 -3.64
N MET A 199 5.41 -13.96 -3.69
CA MET A 199 5.49 -15.28 -3.06
C MET A 199 6.08 -16.36 -3.99
N ASP A 200 6.37 -16.00 -5.23
CA ASP A 200 7.10 -16.87 -6.14
C ASP A 200 8.60 -16.79 -5.80
N ARG A 201 9.13 -17.85 -5.19
CA ARG A 201 10.53 -17.91 -4.72
C ARG A 201 11.55 -17.64 -5.82
N LYS A 202 11.29 -18.08 -7.05
CA LYS A 202 12.19 -17.84 -8.18
C LYS A 202 12.18 -16.36 -8.56
N LEU A 203 10.98 -15.78 -8.71
CA LEU A 203 10.85 -14.35 -9.01
C LEU A 203 11.39 -13.49 -7.87
N HIS A 204 11.20 -13.87 -6.61
CA HIS A 204 11.73 -13.14 -5.48
C HIS A 204 13.26 -13.05 -5.54
N ALA A 205 13.95 -14.18 -5.77
CA ALA A 205 15.40 -14.22 -5.88
C ALA A 205 15.93 -13.37 -7.06
N GLU A 206 15.18 -13.28 -8.15
CA GLU A 206 15.54 -12.47 -9.32
C GLU A 206 15.27 -10.98 -9.11
N LEU A 207 14.10 -10.65 -8.54
CA LEU A 207 13.58 -9.28 -8.48
C LEU A 207 13.98 -8.55 -7.20
N CYS A 208 14.30 -9.25 -6.11
CA CYS A 208 14.71 -8.71 -4.81
C CYS A 208 16.04 -9.35 -4.36
N PRO A 209 17.15 -9.16 -5.08
CA PRO A 209 18.37 -9.96 -4.90
C PRO A 209 19.05 -9.77 -3.53
N GLU A 210 18.80 -8.68 -2.82
CA GLU A 210 19.35 -8.42 -1.49
C GLU A 210 18.39 -8.80 -0.34
N GLN A 211 17.25 -9.44 -0.64
CA GLN A 211 16.25 -9.85 0.34
C GLN A 211 16.02 -11.35 0.29
N GLU A 212 15.64 -11.93 1.42
CA GLU A 212 15.36 -13.36 1.53
C GLU A 212 13.90 -13.58 1.90
N LEU A 213 13.14 -14.24 1.02
CA LEU A 213 11.71 -14.49 1.24
C LEU A 213 11.46 -15.31 2.51
N GLU A 214 12.27 -16.34 2.77
CA GLU A 214 12.09 -17.19 3.95
C GLU A 214 12.35 -16.42 5.25
N TYR A 215 13.33 -15.50 5.26
CA TYR A 215 13.56 -14.59 6.37
C TYR A 215 12.35 -13.67 6.63
N LEU A 216 11.76 -13.12 5.57
CA LEU A 216 10.53 -12.32 5.67
C LEU A 216 9.35 -13.13 6.21
N LEU A 217 9.20 -14.39 5.78
CA LEU A 217 8.15 -15.29 6.27
C LEU A 217 8.34 -15.64 7.75
N ASP A 218 9.58 -15.85 8.21
CA ASP A 218 9.87 -16.08 9.62
C ASP A 218 9.57 -14.84 10.48
N ALA A 219 9.97 -13.65 10.02
CA ALA A 219 9.63 -12.39 10.68
C ALA A 219 8.11 -12.15 10.73
N LEU A 220 7.38 -12.52 9.67
CA LEU A 220 5.92 -12.45 9.65
C LEU A 220 5.26 -13.43 10.64
N ARG A 221 5.77 -14.67 10.75
CA ARG A 221 5.31 -15.65 11.77
C ARG A 221 5.55 -15.11 13.18
N GLU A 222 6.70 -14.51 13.43
CA GLU A 222 6.98 -13.84 14.70
C GLU A 222 6.02 -12.66 14.92
N GLY A 223 5.80 -11.84 13.89
CA GLY A 223 4.84 -10.75 13.88
C GLY A 223 3.47 -11.18 14.38
N VAL A 224 2.94 -12.29 13.84
CA VAL A 224 1.63 -12.80 14.24
C VAL A 224 1.63 -13.26 15.71
N LYS A 225 2.72 -13.89 16.18
CA LYS A 225 2.86 -14.28 17.60
C LYS A 225 2.89 -13.07 18.54
N VAL A 226 3.55 -11.98 18.14
CA VAL A 226 3.79 -10.79 18.98
C VAL A 226 2.64 -9.78 18.92
N PHE A 227 2.12 -9.49 17.73
CA PHE A 227 1.05 -8.51 17.52
C PHE A 227 -0.33 -9.12 17.64
N GLY A 228 -0.47 -10.42 17.38
CA GLY A 228 -1.72 -11.15 17.43
C GLY A 228 -2.48 -11.20 16.11
N LYS A 229 -3.61 -11.89 16.14
CA LYS A 229 -4.49 -12.11 14.99
C LYS A 229 -5.03 -10.78 14.44
N ASN A 230 -5.11 -10.66 13.11
CA ASN A 230 -5.59 -9.45 12.41
C ASN A 230 -4.80 -8.17 12.74
N LYS A 231 -3.48 -8.32 12.94
CA LYS A 231 -2.56 -7.21 13.18
C LYS A 231 -1.32 -7.20 12.30
N VAL A 232 -1.17 -8.20 11.43
CA VAL A 232 -0.01 -8.35 10.55
C VAL A 232 -0.49 -8.49 9.11
N CYS A 233 0.03 -7.66 8.22
CA CYS A 233 -0.27 -7.72 6.80
C CYS A 233 1.01 -7.71 5.95
N SER A 234 0.88 -8.09 4.69
CA SER A 234 2.00 -8.12 3.75
C SER A 234 1.51 -7.76 2.35
N ASN A 235 2.23 -6.90 1.63
CA ASN A 235 1.96 -6.72 0.21
C ASN A 235 2.45 -7.94 -0.59
N VAL A 236 1.60 -8.38 -1.52
CA VAL A 236 1.96 -9.29 -2.61
C VAL A 236 1.63 -8.57 -3.92
N ILE A 237 2.64 -8.33 -4.74
CA ILE A 237 2.49 -7.64 -6.02
C ILE A 237 2.04 -8.66 -7.07
N ILE A 238 0.95 -8.32 -7.76
CA ILE A 238 0.37 -9.11 -8.85
C ILE A 238 0.73 -8.44 -10.17
N GLY A 239 1.40 -9.17 -11.06
CA GLY A 239 1.86 -8.69 -12.36
C GLY A 239 3.38 -8.62 -12.55
N LEU A 240 4.16 -9.36 -11.75
CA LEU A 240 5.62 -9.47 -11.87
C LEU A 240 6.07 -10.68 -12.70
N GLY A 241 5.12 -11.45 -13.24
CA GLY A 241 5.37 -12.66 -14.04
C GLY A 241 4.93 -13.95 -13.33
N GLU A 242 4.36 -13.85 -12.13
CA GLU A 242 3.82 -14.98 -11.39
C GLU A 242 2.56 -15.54 -12.06
N THR A 243 2.39 -16.87 -12.00
CA THR A 243 1.14 -17.51 -12.43
C THR A 243 0.07 -17.38 -11.34
N ASP A 244 -1.19 -17.59 -11.69
CA ASP A 244 -2.29 -17.60 -10.72
C ASP A 244 -2.14 -18.72 -9.70
N GLU A 245 -1.61 -19.88 -10.08
CA GLU A 245 -1.32 -20.98 -9.14
C GLU A 245 -0.23 -20.58 -8.14
N SER A 246 0.82 -19.88 -8.60
CA SER A 246 1.90 -19.38 -7.73
C SER A 246 1.35 -18.33 -6.75
N ALA A 247 0.55 -17.38 -7.24
CA ALA A 247 -0.10 -16.36 -6.42
C ALA A 247 -1.04 -16.98 -5.38
N LYS A 248 -1.88 -17.94 -5.76
CA LYS A 248 -2.80 -18.63 -4.84
C LYS A 248 -2.09 -19.42 -3.76
N LYS A 249 -1.02 -20.16 -4.10
CA LYS A 249 -0.19 -20.85 -3.09
C LYS A 249 0.44 -19.87 -2.10
N GLY A 250 0.91 -18.72 -2.60
CA GLY A 250 1.43 -17.65 -1.76
C GLY A 250 0.38 -17.06 -0.81
N ILE A 251 -0.84 -16.85 -1.31
CA ILE A 251 -1.99 -16.42 -0.49
C ILE A 251 -2.27 -17.44 0.61
N GLU A 252 -2.39 -18.73 0.26
CA GLU A 252 -2.63 -19.81 1.23
C GLU A 252 -1.54 -19.87 2.30
N GLU A 253 -0.27 -19.77 1.90
CA GLU A 253 0.88 -19.80 2.81
C GLU A 253 0.82 -18.64 3.81
N LEU A 254 0.63 -17.41 3.35
CA LEU A 254 0.52 -16.23 4.22
C LEU A 254 -0.70 -16.30 5.16
N VAL A 255 -1.85 -16.71 4.64
CA VAL A 255 -3.07 -16.86 5.44
C VAL A 255 -2.90 -17.95 6.50
N SER A 256 -2.26 -19.07 6.16
CA SER A 256 -2.04 -20.19 7.10
C SER A 256 -1.17 -19.81 8.30
N ILE A 257 -0.28 -18.82 8.14
CA ILE A 257 0.55 -18.30 9.23
C ILE A 257 -0.09 -17.10 9.95
N GLY A 258 -1.33 -16.72 9.59
CA GLY A 258 -2.09 -15.67 10.26
C GLY A 258 -1.87 -14.25 9.72
N VAL A 259 -1.20 -14.10 8.58
CA VAL A 259 -0.95 -12.83 7.91
C VAL A 259 -2.10 -12.52 6.96
N VAL A 260 -2.49 -11.24 6.84
CA VAL A 260 -3.46 -10.79 5.84
C VAL A 260 -2.73 -10.20 4.61
N PRO A 261 -2.74 -10.90 3.45
CA PRO A 261 -2.16 -10.37 2.22
C PRO A 261 -2.92 -9.15 1.69
N ILE A 262 -2.19 -8.26 1.04
CA ILE A 262 -2.73 -7.13 0.26
C ILE A 262 -2.26 -7.29 -1.18
N LEU A 263 -3.19 -7.64 -2.08
CA LEU A 263 -2.86 -7.91 -3.48
C LEU A 263 -2.72 -6.59 -4.25
N ARG A 264 -1.47 -6.17 -4.46
CA ARG A 264 -1.11 -4.90 -5.08
C ARG A 264 -0.96 -5.07 -6.59
N ALA A 265 -1.71 -4.34 -7.40
CA ALA A 265 -1.50 -4.32 -8.84
C ALA A 265 -0.11 -3.73 -9.17
N ALA A 266 0.71 -4.48 -9.92
CA ALA A 266 2.01 -4.02 -10.37
C ALA A 266 1.89 -2.76 -11.25
N ALA A 267 2.88 -1.88 -11.18
CA ALA A 267 2.93 -0.68 -11.99
C ALA A 267 4.31 -0.54 -12.62
N LYS A 268 4.34 -0.20 -13.91
CA LYS A 268 5.58 0.16 -14.61
C LYS A 268 6.02 1.54 -14.15
N HIS A 269 7.31 1.70 -13.93
CA HIS A 269 7.93 2.99 -13.66
C HIS A 269 9.07 3.25 -14.67
N PRO A 270 9.17 4.44 -15.28
CA PRO A 270 10.20 4.74 -16.28
C PRO A 270 11.65 4.46 -15.82
N LEU A 271 11.95 4.72 -14.55
CA LEU A 271 13.28 4.43 -13.97
C LEU A 271 13.66 2.95 -13.94
N ARG A 272 12.72 2.03 -14.14
CA ARG A 272 12.92 0.57 -14.17
C ARG A 272 12.67 -0.04 -15.54
N GLU A 273 12.54 0.80 -16.57
CA GLU A 273 12.33 0.33 -17.93
C GLU A 273 13.48 -0.59 -18.37
N GLY A 274 13.12 -1.75 -18.92
CA GLY A 274 14.07 -2.77 -19.38
C GLY A 274 14.65 -3.68 -18.28
N GLU A 275 14.40 -3.42 -16.99
CA GLU A 275 14.95 -4.24 -15.88
C GLU A 275 14.01 -5.35 -15.42
N VAL A 276 12.70 -5.17 -15.60
CA VAL A 276 11.68 -6.14 -15.21
C VAL A 276 10.52 -6.09 -16.18
N THR A 277 9.98 -7.26 -16.52
CA THR A 277 8.72 -7.36 -17.25
C THR A 277 7.58 -7.23 -16.25
N ILE A 278 6.86 -6.11 -16.32
CA ILE A 278 5.65 -5.90 -15.53
C ILE A 278 4.44 -5.97 -16.45
N GLU A 279 3.46 -6.79 -16.10
CA GLU A 279 2.15 -6.81 -16.73
C GLU A 279 1.10 -6.43 -15.68
N ARG A 280 0.54 -5.24 -15.81
CA ARG A 280 -0.50 -4.80 -14.88
C ARG A 280 -1.71 -5.72 -15.00
N PRO A 281 -2.22 -6.31 -13.90
CA PRO A 281 -3.24 -7.35 -13.97
C PRO A 281 -4.57 -6.81 -14.50
N SER A 282 -5.31 -7.67 -15.21
CA SER A 282 -6.68 -7.37 -15.66
C SER A 282 -7.63 -7.24 -14.47
N ALA A 283 -8.76 -6.56 -14.68
CA ALA A 283 -9.82 -6.46 -13.68
C ALA A 283 -10.34 -7.85 -13.25
N GLU A 284 -10.51 -8.76 -14.22
CA GLU A 284 -10.92 -10.14 -13.97
C GLU A 284 -9.93 -10.89 -13.06
N ARG A 285 -8.62 -10.77 -13.34
CA ARG A 285 -7.58 -11.40 -12.52
C ARG A 285 -7.57 -10.84 -11.09
N LEU A 286 -7.72 -9.53 -10.95
CA LEU A 286 -7.81 -8.87 -9.64
C LEU A 286 -9.03 -9.38 -8.84
N LEU A 287 -10.19 -9.49 -9.47
CA LEU A 287 -11.40 -10.02 -8.83
C LEU A 287 -11.23 -11.49 -8.46
N HIS A 288 -10.73 -12.32 -9.37
CA HIS A 288 -10.51 -13.75 -9.15
C HIS A 288 -9.60 -14.03 -7.96
N LEU A 289 -8.44 -13.38 -7.92
CA LEU A 289 -7.48 -13.57 -6.82
C LEU A 289 -8.00 -13.01 -5.50
N ASN A 290 -8.72 -11.88 -5.51
CA ASN A 290 -9.28 -11.33 -4.27
C ASN A 290 -10.49 -12.12 -3.75
N ARG A 291 -11.31 -12.74 -4.61
CA ARG A 291 -12.37 -13.67 -4.17
C ARG A 291 -11.77 -14.90 -3.51
N PHE A 292 -10.72 -15.47 -4.11
CA PHE A 292 -9.96 -16.56 -3.50
C PHE A 292 -9.33 -16.15 -2.16
N LEU A 293 -8.74 -14.94 -2.09
CA LEU A 293 -8.23 -14.39 -0.84
C LEU A 293 -9.32 -14.26 0.22
N LYS A 294 -10.52 -13.74 -0.14
CA LYS A 294 -11.65 -13.64 0.79
C LYS A 294 -12.01 -15.00 1.37
N GLU A 295 -12.15 -16.02 0.53
CA GLU A 295 -12.44 -17.40 0.94
C GLU A 295 -11.41 -17.90 1.97
N LYS A 296 -10.12 -17.75 1.68
CA LYS A 296 -9.05 -18.23 2.58
C LYS A 296 -8.99 -17.44 3.88
N LEU A 297 -9.21 -16.13 3.84
CA LEU A 297 -9.31 -15.33 5.06
C LEU A 297 -10.49 -15.77 5.91
N ASP A 298 -11.66 -16.00 5.31
CA ASP A 298 -12.87 -16.44 6.01
C ASP A 298 -12.67 -17.83 6.65
N GLU A 299 -12.05 -18.78 5.93
CA GLU A 299 -11.67 -20.11 6.45
C GLU A 299 -10.72 -20.03 7.67
N ALA A 300 -9.75 -19.11 7.64
CA ALA A 300 -8.82 -18.86 8.75
C ALA A 300 -9.41 -17.97 9.85
N GLY A 301 -10.63 -17.46 9.67
CA GLY A 301 -11.28 -16.46 10.52
C GLY A 301 -10.50 -15.15 10.62
N LEU A 302 -9.70 -14.80 9.59
CA LEU A 302 -9.00 -13.53 9.46
C LEU A 302 -9.90 -12.51 8.75
N ARG A 303 -9.63 -11.22 8.98
CA ARG A 303 -10.47 -10.13 8.47
C ARG A 303 -9.66 -8.90 8.08
N ALA A 304 -9.71 -8.54 6.81
CA ALA A 304 -9.02 -7.41 6.21
C ALA A 304 -9.64 -6.04 6.60
N ASP A 305 -10.93 -6.02 6.94
CA ASP A 305 -11.68 -4.82 7.37
C ASP A 305 -11.45 -4.44 8.84
N THR A 306 -10.75 -5.28 9.62
CA THR A 306 -10.47 -5.01 11.05
C THR A 306 -9.18 -4.23 11.31
N PHE A 307 -8.38 -3.99 10.27
CA PHE A 307 -7.16 -3.19 10.33
C PHE A 307 -7.49 -1.71 10.44
N LYS A 308 -6.71 -1.01 11.25
CA LYS A 308 -6.93 0.42 11.56
C LYS A 308 -5.91 1.34 10.90
N THR A 309 -4.83 0.77 10.36
CA THR A 309 -3.71 1.51 9.77
C THR A 309 -3.30 0.90 8.42
N MET A 310 -2.32 1.51 7.76
CA MET A 310 -1.73 1.05 6.50
C MET A 310 -2.75 1.04 5.34
N CYS A 311 -2.51 0.18 4.36
CA CYS A 311 -3.25 0.18 3.10
C CYS A 311 -4.65 -0.45 3.22
N LEU A 312 -4.87 -1.35 4.18
CA LEU A 312 -6.14 -2.08 4.32
C LEU A 312 -7.36 -1.18 4.58
N PRO A 313 -7.33 -0.19 5.49
CA PRO A 313 -8.40 0.80 5.63
C PRO A 313 -8.35 1.92 4.58
N CYS A 314 -7.23 2.10 3.89
CA CYS A 314 -7.10 3.06 2.79
C CYS A 314 -7.91 2.61 1.57
N THR A 315 -7.73 1.35 1.17
CA THR A 315 -8.40 0.68 0.02
C THR A 315 -8.15 1.30 -1.35
N GLY A 316 -7.22 2.27 -1.46
CA GLY A 316 -7.08 3.06 -2.68
C GLY A 316 -6.43 2.36 -3.86
N CYS A 317 -5.44 1.50 -3.65
CA CYS A 317 -4.68 0.91 -4.77
C CYS A 317 -4.73 -0.63 -4.81
N ASP A 318 -5.73 -1.21 -4.15
CA ASP A 318 -6.00 -2.63 -4.03
C ASP A 318 -7.50 -2.87 -3.80
N ILE A 319 -7.96 -4.11 -3.98
CA ILE A 319 -9.30 -4.54 -3.59
C ILE A 319 -9.18 -5.08 -2.16
N ASN A 320 -9.96 -4.55 -1.24
CA ASN A 320 -10.08 -5.11 0.10
C ASN A 320 -11.20 -6.17 0.11
N PRO A 321 -10.89 -7.45 0.38
CA PRO A 321 -11.84 -8.55 0.23
C PRO A 321 -13.05 -8.50 1.17
N HIS A 322 -12.97 -7.74 2.27
CA HIS A 322 -14.05 -7.61 3.26
C HIS A 322 -14.74 -6.26 3.26
N ILE A 323 -14.32 -5.33 2.40
CA ILE A 323 -14.94 -4.01 2.23
C ILE A 323 -15.55 -3.87 0.83
N ASP A 324 -14.85 -4.33 -0.21
CA ASP A 324 -15.23 -4.08 -1.60
C ASP A 324 -16.15 -5.15 -2.18
N PHE A 325 -16.12 -6.38 -1.65
CA PHE A 325 -17.09 -7.40 -2.02
C PHE A 325 -18.34 -7.29 -1.14
N GLU A 326 -19.49 -7.32 -1.78
CA GLU A 326 -20.76 -7.59 -1.10
C GLU A 326 -20.76 -9.04 -0.58
N ASP A 327 -21.38 -9.26 0.57
CA ASP A 327 -21.61 -10.60 1.14
C ASP A 327 -22.76 -11.34 0.43
#